data_AF-A0A9X1PE98-F1
#
_entry.id   AF-A0A9X1PE98-F1
#
_cell.length_a   1.000
_cell.length_b   1.000
_cell.length_c   1.000
_cell.angle_alpha   90.00
_cell.angle_beta   90.00
_cell.angle_gamma   90.00
#
_symmetry.space_group_name_H-M   'P 1'
#
loop_
_entity.id
_entity.type
_entity.pdbx_description
1 polymer ?
#
loop_
_entity_poly.entity_id
_entity_poly.type
_entity_poly.pdbx_seq_one_letter_code
_entity_poly.pdbx_strand_id
1 'polypeptide(L)' 'METMIVELTHKRALQLLRDLEALDIIKLHDNAEVQKPKLSEKYKGILSKEESQDLSMHINQMRSEWSSI' A
#
# COMPACT_ATOMS: atom_id res chain seq x y z
N MET A 1 24.22 9.04 -7.84
CA MET A 1 23.73 8.24 -6.70
C MET A 1 23.41 6.88 -7.27
N GLU A 2 24.07 5.84 -6.78
CA GLU A 2 23.92 4.48 -7.29
C GLU A 2 23.23 3.67 -6.19
N THR A 3 22.10 3.04 -6.52
CA THR A 3 21.30 2.28 -5.55
C THR A 3 21.44 0.81 -5.88
N MET A 4 22.06 0.06 -4.96
CA MET A 4 22.20 -1.38 -5.06
C MET A 4 21.26 -2.06 -4.06
N ILE A 5 20.61 -3.12 -4.53
CA ILE A 5 19.78 -3.99 -3.68
C ILE A 5 20.69 -5.09 -3.12
N VAL A 6 20.72 -5.22 -1.80
CA VAL A 6 21.51 -6.25 -1.10
C VAL A 6 20.58 -7.16 -0.32
N GLU A 7 20.77 -8.47 -0.46
CA GLU A 7 20.04 -9.46 0.32
C GLU A 7 20.82 -9.78 1.60
N LEU A 8 20.16 -9.68 2.76
CA LEU A 8 20.77 -10.08 4.03
C LEU A 8 20.71 -11.61 4.17
N THR A 9 21.84 -12.26 4.02
CA THR A 9 21.98 -13.72 4.20
C THR A 9 22.08 -14.14 5.66
N HIS A 10 22.41 -13.22 6.57
CA HIS A 10 22.60 -13.52 7.99
C HIS A 10 22.14 -12.36 8.88
N LYS A 11 21.53 -12.67 10.04
CA LYS A 11 21.03 -11.65 11.00
C LYS A 11 22.11 -10.70 11.52
N ARG A 12 23.37 -11.16 11.57
CA ARG A 12 24.54 -10.32 11.94
C ARG A 12 24.89 -9.27 10.88
N ALA A 13 24.50 -9.48 9.62
CA ALA A 13 24.76 -8.52 8.55
C ALA A 13 23.99 -7.20 8.75
N LEU A 14 22.87 -7.23 9.48
CA LEU A 14 22.10 -6.02 9.79
C LEU A 14 22.90 -5.07 10.70
N GLN A 15 23.62 -5.62 11.69
CA GLN A 15 24.50 -4.84 12.56
C GLN A 15 25.62 -4.18 11.73
N LEU A 16 26.27 -4.95 10.85
CA LEU A 16 27.33 -4.45 9.98
C LEU A 16 26.84 -3.32 9.06
N LEU A 17 25.62 -3.45 8.51
CA LEU A 17 25.01 -2.40 7.69
C LEU A 17 24.72 -1.13 8.49
N ARG A 18 24.26 -1.25 9.75
CA ARG A 18 24.09 -0.11 10.65
C ARG A 18 25.42 0.55 11.01
N ASP A 19 26.47 -0.24 11.20
CA ASP A 19 27.82 0.27 11.47
C ASP A 19 28.37 1.03 10.25
N LEU A 20 28.12 0.53 9.03
CA LEU A 20 28.48 1.22 7.78
C LEU A 20 27.66 2.49 7.55
N GLU A 21 26.39 2.51 7.98
CA GLU A 21 25.54 3.70 7.99
C GLU A 21 26.04 4.75 9.00
N ALA A 22 26.50 4.31 10.19
CA ALA A 22 27.11 5.20 11.19
C ALA A 22 28.44 5.83 10.72
N LEU A 23 29.09 5.23 9.72
CA LEU A 23 30.29 5.74 9.06
C LEU A 23 29.96 6.58 7.81
N ASP A 24 28.69 6.87 7.53
CA ASP A 24 28.19 7.61 6.35
C ASP A 24 28.58 6.98 4.99
N ILE A 25 28.93 5.69 4.96
CA ILE A 25 29.34 4.98 3.73
C ILE A 25 28.12 4.53 2.92
N ILE A 26 27.06 4.12 3.62
CA ILE A 26 25.80 3.66 3.03
C ILE A 26 24.61 4.31 3.71
N LYS A 27 23.48 4.40 3.02
CA LYS A 27 22.21 4.85 3.59
C LYS A 27 21.20 3.72 3.49
N LEU A 28 20.68 3.25 4.63
CA LEU A 28 19.66 2.20 4.58
C LEU A 28 18.32 2.85 4.22
N HIS A 29 17.79 2.47 3.07
CA HIS A 29 16.41 2.75 2.72
C HIS A 29 15.54 1.63 3.25
N ASP A 30 15.01 1.81 4.46
CA ASP A 30 13.96 0.94 4.98
C ASP A 30 12.73 1.11 4.07
N ASN A 31 12.54 0.16 3.15
CA ASN A 31 11.30 -0.04 2.41
C ASN A 31 10.24 -0.63 3.36
N ALA A 32 10.04 0.02 4.52
CA ALA A 32 8.78 -0.12 5.21
C ALA A 32 7.75 0.46 4.23
N GLU A 33 7.13 -0.41 3.44
CA GLU A 33 5.91 -0.08 2.74
C GLU A 33 4.98 0.49 3.81
N VAL A 34 4.88 1.83 3.83
CA VAL A 34 3.83 2.52 4.55
C VAL A 34 2.57 1.92 3.97
N GLN A 35 1.99 0.96 4.69
CA GLN A 35 0.78 0.27 4.26
C GLN A 35 -0.26 1.37 4.10
N LYS A 36 -0.42 1.84 2.85
CA LYS A 36 -1.39 2.88 2.55
C LYS A 36 -2.73 2.27 2.96
N PRO A 37 -3.47 2.90 3.88
CA PRO A 37 -4.71 2.33 4.38
C PRO A 37 -5.58 2.01 3.18
N LYS A 38 -6.17 0.80 3.14
CA LYS A 38 -6.97 0.40 2.00
C LYS A 38 -8.08 1.43 1.83
N LEU A 39 -8.37 1.84 0.60
CA LEU A 39 -9.44 2.82 0.35
C LEU A 39 -10.77 2.36 0.96
N SER A 40 -11.03 1.06 0.97
CA SER A 40 -12.17 0.45 1.66
C SER A 40 -12.24 0.80 3.15
N GLU A 41 -11.11 0.90 3.85
CA GLU A 41 -11.04 1.29 5.26
C GLU A 41 -11.23 2.80 5.42
N LYS A 42 -10.68 3.60 4.49
CA LYS A 42 -10.84 5.06 4.49
C LYS A 42 -12.31 5.50 4.32
N TYR A 43 -13.07 4.81 3.50
CA TYR A 43 -14.46 5.17 3.17
C TYR A 43 -15.51 4.31 3.91
N LYS A 44 -15.08 3.44 4.85
CA LYS A 44 -15.99 2.60 5.63
C LYS A 44 -16.86 3.45 6.56
N GLY A 45 -18.18 3.31 6.43
CA GLY A 45 -19.15 3.95 7.33
C GLY A 45 -19.41 5.44 7.06
N ILE A 46 -18.91 5.98 5.95
CA ILE A 46 -19.23 7.35 5.50
C ILE A 46 -20.65 7.44 4.93
N LEU A 47 -21.13 6.36 4.30
CA LEU A 47 -22.47 6.27 3.73
C LEU A 47 -23.42 5.56 4.70
N SER A 48 -24.64 6.07 4.83
CA SER A 48 -25.71 5.35 5.52
C SER A 48 -26.02 4.04 4.79
N LYS A 49 -26.61 3.07 5.50
CA LYS A 49 -26.99 1.77 4.90
C LYS A 49 -27.96 1.94 3.74
N GLU A 50 -28.88 2.90 3.86
CA GLU A 50 -29.90 3.20 2.85
C GLU A 50 -29.26 3.82 1.59
N GLU A 51 -28.46 4.87 1.75
CA GLU A 51 -27.75 5.53 0.64
C GLU A 51 -26.78 4.58 -0.08
N SER A 52 -26.17 3.64 0.65
CA SER A 52 -25.29 2.62 0.08
C SER A 52 -26.05 1.62 -0.80
N GLN A 53 -27.27 1.25 -0.38
CA GLN A 53 -28.13 0.34 -1.15
C GLN A 53 -28.65 1.00 -2.42
N ASP A 54 -29.11 2.25 -2.32
CA ASP A 54 -29.60 3.01 -3.47
C ASP A 54 -28.50 3.23 -4.52
N LEU A 55 -27.30 3.61 -4.08
CA LEU A 55 -26.15 3.77 -4.97
C LEU A 55 -25.78 2.44 -5.64
N SER A 56 -25.77 1.34 -4.89
CA SER A 56 -25.45 0.02 -5.43
C SER A 56 -26.49 -0.44 -6.45
N MET A 57 -27.78 -0.16 -6.21
CA MET A 57 -28.87 -0.47 -7.11
C MET A 57 -28.74 0.33 -8.41
N HIS A 58 -28.48 1.63 -8.31
CA HIS A 58 -28.28 2.50 -9.46
C HIS A 58 -27.07 2.08 -10.31
N ILE A 59 -25.94 1.73 -9.68
CA ILE A 59 -24.75 1.21 -10.37
C ILE A 59 -25.07 -0.09 -11.12
N ASN A 60 -25.82 -1.01 -10.50
CA ASN A 60 -26.18 -2.27 -11.13
C ASN A 60 -27.11 -2.06 -12.34
N GLN A 61 -28.06 -1.13 -12.22
CA GLN A 61 -28.92 -0.75 -13.34
C GLN A 61 -28.09 -0.22 -14.51
N MET A 62 -27.20 0.75 -14.27
CA MET A 62 -26.33 1.29 -15.31
C MET A 62 -25.46 0.19 -15.95
N ARG A 63 -24.87 -0.71 -15.17
CA ARG A 63 -24.07 -1.82 -15.72
C ARG A 63 -24.92 -2.77 -16.58
N SER A 64 -26.15 -3.04 -16.17
CA SER A 64 -27.05 -3.92 -16.93
C SER A 64 -27.43 -3.30 -18.29
N GLU A 65 -27.65 -1.99 -18.33
CA GLU A 65 -27.92 -1.23 -19.56
C GLU A 65 -26.72 -1.29 -20.51
N TRP A 66 -25.49 -1.23 -19.99
CA TRP A 66 -24.28 -1.35 -20.80
C TRP A 66 -23.99 -2.78 -21.28
N SER A 67 -24.42 -3.80 -20.53
CA SER A 67 -24.30 -5.21 -20.98
C SER A 67 -25.33 -5.62 -22.04
N SER A 68 -26.33 -4.76 -22.27
CA SER A 68 -27.40 -4.97 -23.24
C SER A 68 -27.14 -4.28 -24.59
N ILE A 69 -25.92 -3.75 -24.79
CA ILE A 69 -25.41 -3.15 -26.03
C ILE A 69 -24.29 -4.05 -26.57
#